data_AF-A0A499UC97-F1
#
_entry.id   AF-A0A499UC97-F1
#
_cell.length_a   1.000
_cell.length_b   1.000
_cell.length_c   1.000
_cell.angle_alpha   90.00
_cell.angle_beta   90.00
_cell.angle_gamma   90.00
#
_symmetry.space_group_name_H-M   'P 1'
#
loop_
_entity.id
_entity.type
_entity.pdbx_description
1 polymer ?
#
loop_
_entity_poly.entity_id
_entity_poly.type
_entity_poly.pdbx_seq_one_letter_code
_entity_poly.pdbx_strand_id
1 'polypeptide(L)' 'MSAYFVMALGFLQRYRRSAGIGTLASLTLPLSVAMLVAWTLLFYAWWALGIPLGPGAPVR' A
#
# COMPACT_ATOMS: atom_id res chain seq x y z
N MET A 1 11.64 12.36 4.61
CA MET A 1 11.80 10.88 4.61
C MET A 1 11.39 10.38 5.98
N SER A 2 10.46 9.43 6.07
CA SER A 2 10.14 8.83 7.38
C SER A 2 11.33 8.02 7.89
N ALA A 3 11.55 7.97 9.21
CA ALA A 3 12.64 7.19 9.80
C ALA A 3 12.57 5.69 9.43
N TYR A 4 11.35 5.17 9.21
CA TYR A 4 11.10 3.80 8.78
C TYR A 4 11.66 3.48 7.39
N PHE A 5 11.67 4.45 6.47
CA PHE A 5 12.22 4.25 5.14
C PHE A 5 13.73 3.99 5.18
N VAL A 6 14.44 4.76 6.00
CA VAL A 6 15.89 4.60 6.20
C VAL A 6 16.19 3.26 6.87
N MET A 7 15.39 2.88 7.87
CA MET A 7 15.49 1.56 8.52
C MET A 7 15.28 0.41 7.52
N ALA A 8 14.24 0.47 6.71
CA ALA A 8 13.96 -0.53 5.67
C ALA A 8 15.08 -0.61 4.62
N LEU A 9 15.65 0.53 4.23
CA LEU A 9 16.81 0.56 3.34
C LEU A 9 18.03 -0.11 3.97
N GLY A 10 18.30 0.14 5.25
CA GLY A 10 19.39 -0.52 5.99
C GLY A 10 19.21 -2.04 6.03
N PHE A 11 17.98 -2.53 6.23
CA PHE A 11 17.68 -3.95 6.13
C PHE A 11 17.89 -4.50 4.72
N LEU A 12 17.47 -3.78 3.68
CA LEU A 12 17.67 -4.20 2.28
C LEU A 12 19.16 -4.25 1.92
N GLN A 13 19.95 -3.28 2.37
CA GLN A 13 21.38 -3.20 2.14
C GLN A 13 22.16 -4.36 2.80
N ARG A 14 21.62 -4.96 3.87
CA ARG A 14 22.20 -6.17 4.48
C ARG A 14 22.22 -7.35 3.51
N TYR A 15 21.21 -7.47 2.64
CA TYR A 15 21.11 -8.55 1.66
C TYR A 15 21.62 -8.15 0.27
N ARG A 16 21.42 -6.89 -0.12
CA ARG A 16 21.89 -6.32 -1.39
C ARG A 16 22.60 -5.00 -1.14
N ARG A 17 23.92 -5.04 -0.96
CA ARG A 17 24.75 -3.85 -0.68
C ARG A 17 24.66 -2.75 -1.75
N SER A 18 24.34 -3.08 -3.00
CA SER A 18 24.14 -2.09 -4.07
C SER A 18 22.76 -1.41 -4.06
N ALA A 19 21.84 -1.84 -3.19
CA ALA A 19 20.50 -1.28 -3.13
C ALA A 19 20.52 0.15 -2.55
N GLY A 20 19.96 1.08 -3.33
CA GLY A 20 19.79 2.47 -2.94
C GLY A 20 18.33 2.83 -2.65
N ILE A 21 18.09 4.11 -2.39
CA ILE A 21 16.76 4.70 -2.21
C ILE A 21 15.87 4.37 -3.42
N GLY A 22 16.41 4.51 -4.63
CA GLY A 22 15.70 4.21 -5.88
C GLY A 22 15.30 2.74 -6.00
N THR A 23 16.17 1.81 -5.57
CA THR A 23 15.87 0.36 -5.57
C THR A 23 14.73 0.05 -4.61
N LEU A 24 14.76 0.61 -3.40
CA LEU A 24 13.68 0.39 -2.44
C LEU A 24 12.36 1.01 -2.95
N ALA A 25 12.40 2.22 -3.51
CA ALA A 25 11.23 2.89 -4.07
C ALA A 25 10.63 2.12 -5.26
N SER A 26 11.47 1.60 -6.17
CA SER A 26 10.99 0.82 -7.32
C SER A 26 10.45 -0.55 -6.93
N LEU A 27 10.92 -1.14 -5.82
CA LEU A 27 10.32 -2.35 -5.26
C LEU A 27 8.95 -2.10 -4.61
N THR A 28 8.75 -0.94 -3.97
CA THR A 28 7.51 -0.61 -3.26
C THR A 28 6.46 0.03 -4.15
N LEU A 29 6.85 0.66 -5.27
CA LEU A 29 5.94 1.33 -6.21
C LEU A 29 4.87 0.38 -6.80
N PRO A 30 5.23 -0.79 -7.38
CA PRO A 30 4.24 -1.72 -7.93
C PRO A 30 3.24 -2.19 -6.88
N LEU A 31 3.75 -2.47 -5.67
CA LEU A 31 2.95 -2.88 -4.52
C LEU A 31 1.96 -1.79 -4.08
N SER A 32 2.43 -0.54 -4.05
CA SER A 32 1.59 0.63 -3.71
C SER A 32 0.49 0.84 -4.74
N VAL A 33 0.81 0.72 -6.03
CA VAL A 33 -0.18 0.86 -7.12
C VAL A 33 -1.20 -0.28 -7.07
N ALA A 34 -0.74 -1.53 -6.91
CA ALA A 34 -1.62 -2.69 -6.79
C ALA A 34 -2.55 -2.55 -5.58
N MET A 35 -2.02 -2.12 -4.43
CA MET A 35 -2.81 -1.88 -3.23
C MET A 35 -3.84 -0.77 -3.46
N LEU A 36 -3.45 0.35 -4.07
CA LEU A 36 -4.36 1.46 -4.37
C LEU A 36 -5.54 0.97 -5.23
N VAL A 37 -5.24 0.29 -6.35
CA VAL A 37 -6.25 -0.22 -7.27
C VAL A 37 -7.15 -1.25 -6.58
N ALA A 38 -6.57 -2.20 -5.85
CA ALA A 38 -7.33 -3.22 -5.12
C ALA A 38 -8.25 -2.60 -4.06
N TRP A 39 -7.75 -1.61 -3.31
CA TRP A 39 -8.53 -0.95 -2.27
C TRP A 39 -9.67 -0.13 -2.86
N THR A 40 -9.40 0.61 -3.94
CA THR A 40 -10.43 1.37 -4.66
C THR A 40 -11.50 0.44 -5.22
N LEU A 41 -11.12 -0.67 -5.87
CA LEU A 41 -12.07 -1.65 -6.39
C LEU A 41 -12.90 -2.30 -5.29
N LEU A 42 -12.27 -2.63 -4.15
CA LEU A 42 -12.97 -3.17 -2.99
C LEU A 42 -14.06 -2.22 -2.51
N PHE A 43 -13.75 -0.92 -2.39
CA PHE A 43 -14.75 0.08 -1.99
C PHE A 43 -15.89 0.22 -3.00
N TYR A 44 -15.58 0.22 -4.29
CA TYR A 44 -16.62 0.27 -5.33
C TYR A 44 -17.52 -0.98 -5.29
N ALA A 45 -16.94 -2.16 -5.11
CA ALA A 45 -17.69 -3.40 -4.96
C ALA A 45 -18.57 -3.37 -3.70
N TRP A 46 -18.02 -2.91 -2.57
CA TRP A 46 -18.73 -2.76 -1.30
C TRP A 46 -19.93 -1.82 -1.42
N TRP A 47 -19.74 -0.69 -2.09
CA TRP A 47 -20.80 0.27 -2.41
C TRP A 47 -21.86 -0.36 -3.31
N ALA A 48 -21.45 -1.05 -4.37
CA ALA A 48 -22.37 -1.67 -5.34
C ALA A 48 -23.24 -2.76 -4.70
N LEU A 49 -22.69 -3.51 -3.74
CA LEU A 49 -23.39 -4.54 -2.97
C LEU A 49 -24.31 -3.94 -1.88
N GLY A 50 -24.21 -2.64 -1.59
CA GLY A 50 -25.04 -1.97 -0.59
C GLY A 50 -24.75 -2.43 0.85
N ILE A 51 -23.58 -3.02 1.10
CA ILE A 51 -23.20 -3.49 2.44
C ILE A 51 -22.99 -2.24 3.31
N PRO A 52 -23.65 -2.13 4.48
CA PRO A 52 -23.48 -0.98 5.35
C PRO A 52 -22.02 -0.82 5.73
N LEU A 53 -21.52 0.41 5.64
CA LEU A 53 -20.11 0.73 5.92
C LEU A 53 -19.81 0.67 7.42
N GLY A 54 -20.86 0.72 8.25
CA GLY A 54 -20.78 0.56 9.69
C GLY A 54 -22.18 0.47 10.32
N PRO A 55 -22.23 0.22 11.64
CA PRO A 55 -23.48 0.20 12.39
C PRO A 55 -24.21 1.55 12.25
N GLY A 56 -25.43 1.54 11.71
CA GLY A 56 -26.21 2.77 11.49
C GLY A 56 -25.77 3.62 10.29
N ALA A 57 -24.81 3.15 9.47
CA ALA A 57 -24.34 3.84 8.27
C ALA A 57 -24.66 3.01 7.01
N PRO A 58 -25.93 2.97 6.58
CA PRO A 58 -26.31 2.31 5.35
C PRO A 58 -25.76 3.07 4.13
N VAL A 59 -25.39 2.33 3.08
CA VAL A 59 -24.90 2.90 1.82
C VAL A 59 -26.05 3.55 1.03
N ARG A 60 -27.29 3.15 1.32
CA ARG A 60 -28.55 3.70 0.83
C ARG A 60 -29.63 3.60 1.89
#